data_AF-A0A1Z4RN86-F1
#
_entry.id   AF-A0A1Z4RN86-F1
#
_cell.length_a   1.000
_cell.length_b   1.000
_cell.length_c   1.000
_cell.angle_alpha   90.00
_cell.angle_beta   90.00
_cell.angle_gamma   90.00
#
_symmetry.space_group_name_H-M   'P 1'
#
loop_
_entity.id
_entity.type
_entity.pdbx_description
1 polymer ?
#
loop_
_entity_poly.entity_id
_entity_poly.type
_entity_poly.pdbx_seq_one_letter_code
_entity_poly.pdbx_strand_id
1 'polypeptide(L)'
;MLLTGANGNGGDHKIIGNKRDNILNGGLGNDTIAAHDGDDMITPGKGNDKVQGGEGIDTVIYEDKRYKNTNIRTLNNNHIINIDDEDLLLDIEFIQFADSKIKVETLNNKKQYPKL
;
A
#
# COMPACT_ATOMS: atom_id res chain seq x y z
N MET A 1 -8.37 7.22 -14.93
CA MET A 1 -9.25 6.15 -15.48
C MET A 1 -9.42 5.15 -14.36
N LEU A 2 -10.63 4.71 -14.04
CA LEU A 2 -10.85 3.72 -12.97
C LEU A 2 -10.46 2.33 -13.55
N LEU A 3 -9.46 1.68 -12.97
CA LEU A 3 -9.08 0.29 -13.29
C LEU A 3 -9.45 -0.56 -12.08
N THR A 4 -10.72 -0.95 -11.98
CA THR A 4 -11.20 -1.85 -10.91
C THR A 4 -10.81 -3.26 -11.30
N GLY A 5 -9.80 -3.80 -10.61
CA GLY A 5 -9.23 -5.09 -10.91
C GLY A 5 -9.61 -6.19 -9.94
N ALA A 6 -10.74 -6.13 -9.21
CA ALA A 6 -11.16 -7.28 -8.40
C ALA A 6 -12.64 -7.24 -8.01
N ASN A 7 -13.41 -8.18 -8.55
CA ASN A 7 -14.83 -8.35 -8.27
C ASN A 7 -15.08 -9.24 -7.04
N GLY A 8 -14.30 -9.06 -5.95
CA GLY A 8 -14.53 -9.72 -4.66
C GLY A 8 -14.55 -11.25 -4.67
N ASN A 9 -13.94 -11.90 -5.68
CA ASN A 9 -14.00 -13.36 -5.86
C ASN A 9 -12.85 -14.13 -5.16
N GLY A 10 -11.96 -13.45 -4.45
CA GLY A 10 -10.84 -14.09 -3.73
C GLY A 10 -9.71 -14.60 -4.63
N GLY A 11 -9.61 -14.14 -5.88
CA GLY A 11 -8.54 -14.53 -6.79
C GLY A 11 -7.35 -13.60 -6.74
N ASP A 12 -6.15 -14.12 -7.01
CA ASP A 12 -4.94 -13.30 -7.18
C ASP A 12 -5.00 -12.57 -8.55
N HIS A 13 -4.91 -11.24 -8.55
CA HIS A 13 -4.98 -10.42 -9.74
C HIS A 13 -3.65 -9.77 -10.11
N LYS A 14 -3.53 -9.43 -11.39
CA LYS A 14 -2.48 -8.53 -11.91
C LYS A 14 -3.15 -7.27 -12.40
N ILE A 15 -2.91 -6.16 -11.72
CA ILE A 15 -3.50 -4.86 -12.01
C ILE A 15 -2.41 -3.93 -12.50
N ILE A 16 -2.61 -3.34 -13.66
CA ILE A 16 -1.65 -2.44 -14.30
C ILE A 16 -2.35 -1.13 -14.61
N GLY A 17 -1.84 -0.06 -14.02
CA GLY A 17 -2.23 1.32 -14.24
C GLY A 17 -1.73 1.87 -15.56
N ASN A 18 -1.71 3.20 -15.67
CA ASN A 18 -1.22 3.94 -16.81
C ASN A 18 -0.51 5.21 -16.34
N LYS A 19 -0.05 6.05 -17.26
CA LYS A 19 0.74 7.26 -16.95
C LYS A 19 -0.06 8.44 -16.40
N ARG A 20 -1.21 8.19 -15.79
CA ARG A 20 -2.10 9.20 -15.22
C ARG A 20 -2.49 8.72 -13.85
N ASP A 21 -2.98 9.63 -13.02
CA ASP A 21 -3.60 9.32 -11.74
C ASP A 21 -4.66 8.21 -11.87
N ASN A 22 -4.49 7.15 -11.09
CA ASN A 22 -5.29 5.95 -11.06
C ASN A 22 -5.92 5.73 -9.69
N ILE A 23 -7.06 5.07 -9.73
CA ILE A 23 -7.71 4.50 -8.56
C ILE A 23 -7.76 3.00 -8.81
N LEU A 24 -6.96 2.26 -8.05
CA LEU A 24 -6.73 0.82 -8.22
C LEU A 24 -7.22 0.06 -6.98
N ASN A 25 -7.85 -1.09 -7.19
CA ASN A 25 -8.36 -1.94 -6.12
C ASN A 25 -8.10 -3.42 -6.44
N GLY A 26 -7.31 -4.12 -5.61
CA GLY A 26 -6.99 -5.55 -5.69
C GLY A 26 -7.98 -6.48 -4.96
N GLY A 27 -8.75 -5.95 -4.02
CA GLY A 27 -9.90 -6.65 -3.45
C GLY A 27 -9.50 -7.79 -2.51
N LEU A 28 -9.66 -9.03 -2.94
CA LEU A 28 -9.35 -10.21 -2.12
C LEU A 28 -8.40 -11.09 -2.93
N GLY A 29 -7.34 -11.61 -2.30
CA GLY A 29 -6.33 -12.44 -2.95
C GLY A 29 -4.94 -11.86 -2.72
N ASN A 30 -3.89 -12.54 -3.20
CA ASN A 30 -2.54 -11.98 -3.20
C ASN A 30 -2.31 -11.28 -4.54
N ASP A 31 -2.59 -9.99 -4.59
CA ASP A 31 -2.58 -9.20 -5.81
C ASP A 31 -1.19 -8.65 -6.14
N THR A 32 -0.96 -8.38 -7.43
CA THR A 32 0.20 -7.63 -7.91
C THR A 32 -0.30 -6.40 -8.65
N ILE A 33 0.01 -5.23 -8.12
CA ILE A 33 -0.48 -3.93 -8.59
C ILE A 33 0.73 -3.07 -8.99
N ALA A 34 0.73 -2.57 -10.22
CA ALA A 34 1.70 -1.60 -10.71
C ALA A 34 0.96 -0.38 -11.25
N ALA A 35 1.11 0.79 -10.62
CA ALA A 35 0.31 1.97 -10.92
C ALA A 35 0.92 2.85 -12.03
N HIS A 36 2.25 2.89 -12.11
CA HIS A 36 3.07 3.57 -13.12
C HIS A 36 3.34 5.05 -12.85
N ASP A 37 2.90 5.97 -13.71
CA ASP A 37 3.19 7.40 -13.53
C ASP A 37 1.89 8.09 -13.10
N GLY A 38 1.98 9.12 -12.25
CA GLY A 38 0.84 9.88 -11.76
C GLY A 38 0.69 9.78 -10.25
N ASP A 39 -0.25 10.53 -9.70
CA ASP A 39 -0.54 10.47 -8.26
C ASP A 39 -1.62 9.42 -8.02
N ASP A 40 -1.24 8.22 -7.58
CA ASP A 40 -2.15 7.08 -7.52
C ASP A 40 -2.77 6.83 -6.13
N MET A 41 -4.02 6.37 -6.15
CA MET A 41 -4.74 5.88 -4.98
C MET A 41 -4.96 4.38 -5.11
N ILE A 42 -4.34 3.61 -4.21
CA ILE A 42 -4.30 2.15 -4.33
C ILE A 42 -4.89 1.52 -3.08
N THR A 43 -5.91 0.70 -3.24
CA THR A 43 -6.45 -0.18 -2.19
C THR A 43 -5.99 -1.61 -2.51
N PRO A 44 -4.97 -2.13 -1.81
CA PRO A 44 -4.43 -3.46 -2.09
C PRO A 44 -5.52 -4.51 -1.91
N GLY A 45 -6.11 -4.57 -0.71
CA GLY A 45 -7.18 -5.50 -0.41
C GLY A 45 -6.87 -6.30 0.84
N LYS A 46 -7.40 -7.52 0.90
CA LYS A 46 -6.98 -8.55 1.85
C LYS A 46 -6.13 -9.58 1.12
N GLY A 47 -5.06 -10.02 1.74
CA GLY A 47 -4.07 -10.96 1.21
C GLY A 47 -2.68 -10.33 1.20
N ASN A 48 -1.66 -11.11 0.86
CA ASN A 48 -0.29 -10.61 0.81
C ASN A 48 -0.02 -9.95 -0.55
N ASP A 49 -0.15 -8.64 -0.61
CA ASP A 49 -0.13 -7.91 -1.87
C ASP A 49 1.27 -7.39 -2.21
N LYS A 50 1.49 -7.17 -3.51
CA LYS A 50 2.66 -6.46 -4.03
C LYS A 50 2.19 -5.23 -4.76
N VAL A 51 2.56 -4.07 -4.26
CA VAL A 51 2.16 -2.79 -4.82
C VAL A 51 3.40 -1.99 -5.19
N GLN A 52 3.41 -1.50 -6.42
CA GLN A 52 4.37 -0.51 -6.89
C GLN A 52 3.58 0.72 -7.33
N GLY A 53 3.81 1.85 -6.65
CA GLY A 53 3.24 3.15 -7.03
C GLY A 53 3.86 3.62 -8.34
N GLY A 54 5.13 4.00 -8.26
CA GLY A 54 5.95 4.36 -9.40
C GLY A 54 6.36 5.83 -9.31
N GLU A 55 6.21 6.58 -10.41
CA GLU A 55 6.57 8.00 -10.43
C GLU A 55 5.36 8.86 -10.05
N GLY A 56 5.47 9.63 -8.98
CA GLY A 56 4.38 10.52 -8.54
C GLY A 56 4.28 10.57 -7.03
N ILE A 57 3.12 10.97 -6.53
CA ILE A 57 2.80 10.94 -5.11
C ILE A 57 1.70 9.90 -4.87
N ASP A 58 2.11 8.75 -4.38
CA ASP A 58 1.25 7.58 -4.26
C ASP A 58 0.73 7.39 -2.83
N THR A 59 -0.54 7.03 -2.73
CA THR A 59 -1.21 6.72 -1.46
C THR A 59 -1.80 5.32 -1.48
N VAL A 60 -1.28 4.45 -0.61
CA VAL A 60 -1.91 3.16 -0.30
C VAL A 60 -2.94 3.33 0.81
N ILE A 61 -4.13 2.75 0.62
CA ILE A 61 -5.30 2.95 1.49
C ILE A 61 -5.73 1.62 2.10
N TYR A 62 -5.70 1.56 3.42
CA TYR A 62 -6.28 0.50 4.23
C TYR A 62 -7.58 1.00 4.88
N GLU A 63 -8.65 0.22 4.71
CA GLU A 63 -9.97 0.55 5.30
C GLU A 63 -9.99 0.38 6.83
N ASP A 64 -9.05 -0.41 7.36
CA ASP A 64 -8.92 -0.64 8.78
C ASP A 64 -8.16 0.50 9.47
N LYS A 65 -8.42 0.65 10.78
CA LYS A 65 -7.66 1.57 11.63
C LYS A 65 -6.24 1.06 11.82
N ARG A 66 -5.30 1.97 12.04
CA ARG A 66 -3.95 1.56 12.38
C ARG A 66 -3.90 0.94 13.78
N TYR A 67 -3.49 -0.31 13.88
CA TYR A 67 -3.22 -0.94 15.17
C TYR A 67 -1.84 -0.55 15.72
N LYS A 68 -1.70 -0.49 17.06
CA LYS A 68 -0.44 -0.09 17.71
C LYS A 68 0.74 -1.00 17.34
N ASN A 69 0.46 -2.25 16.99
CA ASN A 69 1.41 -3.29 16.59
C ASN A 69 1.60 -3.39 15.07
N THR A 70 1.05 -2.48 14.26
CA THR A 70 1.35 -2.44 12.82
C THR A 70 2.85 -2.34 12.62
N ASN A 71 3.46 -3.39 12.06
CA ASN A 71 4.89 -3.43 11.79
C ASN A 71 5.12 -2.84 10.40
N ILE A 72 5.92 -1.77 10.32
CA ILE A 72 6.36 -1.22 9.04
C ILE A 72 7.88 -1.24 9.03
N ARG A 73 8.46 -2.01 8.12
CA ARG A 73 9.91 -2.11 7.93
C ARG A 73 10.28 -1.61 6.55
N THR A 74 11.36 -0.84 6.46
CA THR A 74 11.91 -0.39 5.18
C THR A 74 13.16 -1.19 4.86
N LEU A 75 13.22 -1.79 3.69
CA LEU A 75 14.37 -2.54 3.18
C LEU A 75 14.61 -2.16 1.73
N ASN A 76 15.76 -1.57 1.41
CA ASN A 76 16.16 -1.23 0.04
C ASN A 76 15.07 -0.47 -0.74
N ASN A 77 14.49 0.56 -0.14
CA ASN A 77 13.35 1.35 -0.65
C ASN A 77 11.99 0.64 -0.71
N ASN A 78 11.92 -0.63 -0.33
CA ASN A 78 10.65 -1.32 -0.16
C ASN A 78 10.13 -1.14 1.26
N HIS A 79 8.85 -0.85 1.40
CA HIS A 79 8.14 -0.78 2.67
C HIS A 79 7.29 -2.02 2.83
N ILE A 80 7.61 -2.83 3.84
CA ILE A 80 6.83 -4.01 4.18
C ILE A 80 5.96 -3.65 5.36
N ILE A 81 4.66 -3.84 5.17
CA ILE A 81 3.63 -3.48 6.12
C ILE A 81 2.96 -4.76 6.59
N ASN A 82 2.77 -4.85 7.91
CA ASN A 82 1.99 -5.91 8.53
C ASN A 82 0.92 -5.27 9.41
N ILE A 83 -0.28 -5.11 8.84
CA ILE A 83 -1.48 -4.60 9.53
C ILE A 83 -2.38 -5.78 9.86
N ASP A 84 -2.60 -6.68 8.90
CA ASP A 84 -3.32 -7.97 9.02
C ASP A 84 -2.62 -9.10 8.22
N ASP A 85 -2.04 -8.74 7.10
CA ASP A 85 -1.28 -9.51 6.10
C ASP A 85 0.08 -8.87 5.86
N GLU A 86 0.99 -9.56 5.14
CA GLU A 86 2.29 -9.01 4.76
C GLU A 86 2.25 -8.43 3.35
N ASP A 87 2.10 -7.11 3.28
CA ASP A 87 2.15 -6.37 2.03
C ASP A 87 3.55 -5.84 1.75
N LEU A 88 3.93 -5.88 0.48
CA LEU A 88 5.14 -5.29 -0.04
C LEU A 88 4.80 -4.06 -0.88
N LEU A 89 5.14 -2.88 -0.36
CA LEU A 89 4.95 -1.61 -1.04
C LEU A 89 6.30 -1.08 -1.57
N LEU A 90 6.33 -0.67 -2.83
CA LEU A 90 7.47 -0.01 -3.46
C LEU A 90 7.03 1.36 -3.99
N ASP A 91 7.91 2.35 -3.84
CA ASP A 91 7.68 3.71 -4.35
C ASP A 91 6.33 4.28 -3.87
N ILE A 92 6.08 4.22 -2.55
CA ILE A 92 4.87 4.74 -1.91
C ILE A 92 5.23 5.84 -0.90
N GLU A 93 4.64 7.02 -1.05
CA GLU A 93 4.90 8.19 -0.21
C GLU A 93 3.99 8.20 1.02
N PHE A 94 2.76 7.70 0.88
CA PHE A 94 1.74 7.77 1.93
C PHE A 94 1.00 6.46 2.15
N ILE A 95 0.76 6.17 3.43
CA ILE A 95 -0.18 5.13 3.85
C ILE A 95 -1.33 5.80 4.57
N GLN A 96 -2.54 5.61 4.07
CA GLN A 96 -3.79 6.07 4.64
C GLN A 96 -4.49 4.90 5.33
N PHE A 97 -4.80 5.07 6.61
CA PHE A 97 -5.68 4.22 7.41
C PHE A 97 -7.00 4.95 7.64
N ALA A 98 -8.03 4.27 8.15
CA ALA A 98 -9.28 4.92 8.50
C ALA A 98 -9.14 6.08 9.52
N ASP A 99 -8.10 6.07 10.35
CA ASP A 99 -7.90 7.04 11.43
C ASP A 99 -6.65 7.92 11.30
N SER A 100 -5.78 7.64 10.32
CA SER A 100 -4.50 8.31 10.21
C SER A 100 -3.91 8.26 8.81
N LYS A 101 -3.18 9.31 8.42
CA LYS A 101 -2.33 9.31 7.23
C LYS A 101 -0.89 9.42 7.67
N ILE A 102 -0.04 8.57 7.15
CA ILE A 102 1.38 8.51 7.48
C ILE A 102 2.18 8.75 6.23
N LYS A 103 3.10 9.71 6.30
CA LYS A 103 4.13 9.87 5.28
C LYS A 103 5.22 8.84 5.54
N VAL A 104 5.49 7.99 4.57
CA VAL A 104 6.34 6.81 4.71
C VAL A 104 7.78 7.18 5.10
N GLU A 105 8.32 8.27 4.57
CA GLU A 105 9.66 8.78 4.95
C GLU A 105 9.82 9.03 6.47
N THR A 106 8.71 9.33 7.17
CA THR A 106 8.73 9.61 8.61
C THR A 106 8.84 8.35 9.47
N LEU A 107 8.65 7.17 8.87
CA LEU A 107 8.76 5.88 9.53
C LEU A 107 10.22 5.43 9.66
N ASN A 108 11.11 5.85 8.74
CA ASN A 108 12.53 5.52 8.76
C ASN A 108 13.30 6.12 9.95
N ASN A 109 12.72 7.09 10.66
CA ASN A 109 13.34 7.78 11.80
C ASN A 109 12.89 7.25 13.18
N LYS A 110 12.08 6.18 13.24
CA LYS A 110 11.59 5.62 14.50
C LYS A 110 12.30 4.31 14.86
N LYS A 111 13.59 4.39 15.23
CA LYS A 111 14.09 3.53 16.32
C LYS A 111 13.39 3.96 17.61
N GLN A 112 12.12 3.57 17.78
CA GLN A 112 11.45 3.71 19.08
C GLN A 112 12.00 2.64 20.00
N TYR A 113 13.12 2.93 20.66
CA TYR A 113 13.47 2.23 21.88
C TYR A 113 12.38 2.51 22.92
N PRO A 114 11.88 1.49 23.64
CA PRO A 114 11.00 1.73 24.77
C PRO A 114 11.75 2.60 25.78
N LYS A 115 11.14 3.73 26.18
CA LYS A 115 11.62 4.49 27.33
C LYS A 115 11.46 3.59 28.57
N LEU A 116 12.55 3.48 29.32
CA LEU A 116 12.66 2.80 30.62
C LEU A 116 11.54 3.24 31.58
#